data_AF-A0A644U1Q2-F1
#
_entry.id   AF-A0A644U1Q2-F1
#
_cell.length_a   1.000
_cell.length_b   1.000
_cell.length_c   1.000
_cell.angle_alpha   90.00
_cell.angle_beta   90.00
_cell.angle_gamma   90.00
#
_symmetry.space_group_name_H-M   'P 1'
#
loop_
_entity.id
_entity.type
_entity.pdbx_description
1 polymer ?
#
loop_
_entity_poly.entity_id
_entity_poly.type
_entity_poly.pdbx_seq_one_letter_code
_entity_poly.pdbx_strand_id
1 'polypeptide(L)'
;MVGFTGCDDDDDTARQAIVGKWVNVTGDEGHVPVDTDFSMEFLSDGTVLYHDDLMTLTARPSKYEIAGKFLYLYYANGAGADEPADVFIFHFSDDFNRLELKNVLSSMLEPMVFKRLK
;
A
#
# COMPACT_ATOMS: atom_id res chain seq x y z
N MET A 1 -23.58 1.94 28.79
CA MET A 1 -23.14 1.07 27.69
C MET A 1 -22.62 2.01 26.62
N VAL A 2 -21.30 2.23 26.58
CA VAL A 2 -20.68 3.16 25.62
C VAL A 2 -20.26 2.31 24.44
N GLY A 3 -20.99 2.45 23.32
CA GLY A 3 -20.66 1.78 22.07
C GLY A 3 -19.40 2.41 21.49
N PHE A 4 -18.30 1.66 21.51
CA PHE A 4 -17.14 1.89 20.66
C PHE A 4 -17.53 1.47 19.24
N THR A 5 -17.92 2.41 18.39
CA THR A 5 -18.12 2.17 16.94
C THR A 5 -17.20 3.03 16.08
N GLY A 6 -16.32 3.83 16.68
CA GLY A 6 -15.50 4.80 15.95
C GLY A 6 -14.16 4.30 15.40
N CYS A 7 -13.88 2.99 15.43
CA CYS A 7 -12.64 2.44 14.83
C CYS A 7 -12.91 1.60 13.58
N ASP A 8 -14.02 0.86 13.53
CA ASP A 8 -14.31 -0.04 12.40
C ASP A 8 -14.71 0.75 11.13
N ASP A 9 -15.41 1.87 11.27
CA ASP A 9 -15.85 2.70 10.14
C ASP A 9 -14.68 3.39 9.42
N ASP A 10 -13.61 3.73 10.16
CA ASP A 10 -12.42 4.38 9.62
C ASP A 10 -11.56 3.38 8.81
N ASP A 11 -11.47 2.14 9.27
CA ASP A 11 -10.71 1.07 8.61
C ASP A 11 -11.38 0.62 7.31
N ASP A 12 -12.70 0.46 7.31
CA ASP A 12 -13.45 0.11 6.09
C ASP A 12 -13.41 1.25 5.05
N THR A 13 -13.47 2.51 5.49
CA THR A 13 -13.32 3.67 4.60
C THR A 13 -11.92 3.72 4.00
N ALA A 14 -10.87 3.52 4.81
CA ALA A 14 -9.49 3.49 4.35
C ALA A 14 -9.22 2.31 3.40
N ARG A 15 -9.79 1.14 3.69
CA ARG A 15 -9.71 -0.06 2.84
C ARG A 15 -10.41 0.15 1.51
N GLN A 16 -11.57 0.79 1.47
CA GLN A 16 -12.18 1.16 0.19
C GLN A 16 -11.34 2.22 -0.55
N ALA A 17 -10.77 3.18 0.18
CA ALA A 17 -9.96 4.25 -0.39
C ALA A 17 -8.63 3.77 -0.97
N ILE A 18 -8.04 2.67 -0.49
CA ILE A 18 -6.79 2.13 -1.04
C ILE A 18 -6.99 1.27 -2.29
N VAL A 19 -8.19 0.70 -2.50
CA VAL A 19 -8.45 -0.22 -3.61
C VAL A 19 -8.18 0.43 -4.96
N GLY A 20 -7.53 -0.31 -5.87
CA GLY A 20 -7.15 0.13 -7.20
C GLY A 20 -5.65 0.11 -7.44
N LYS A 21 -5.24 0.57 -8.61
CA LYS A 21 -3.86 0.53 -9.08
C LYS A 21 -3.11 1.84 -8.80
N TRP A 22 -1.91 1.70 -8.25
CA TRP A 22 -1.04 2.78 -7.81
C TRP A 22 0.34 2.63 -8.41
N VAL A 23 0.88 3.70 -8.99
CA VAL A 23 2.21 3.70 -9.60
C VAL A 23 3.15 4.51 -8.74
N ASN A 24 4.34 3.99 -8.49
CA ASN A 24 5.36 4.71 -7.74
C ASN A 24 5.90 5.88 -8.57
N VAL A 25 5.89 7.07 -7.98
CA VAL A 25 6.34 8.33 -8.59
C VAL A 25 7.44 8.99 -7.75
N THR A 26 8.05 8.24 -6.83
CA THR A 26 9.13 8.74 -5.96
C THR A 26 10.29 9.23 -6.83
N GLY A 27 10.57 10.53 -6.78
CA GLY A 27 11.65 11.19 -7.55
C GLY A 27 11.22 11.91 -8.83
N ASP A 28 10.01 11.66 -9.35
CA ASP A 28 9.44 12.40 -10.49
C ASP A 28 7.90 12.35 -10.49
N GLU A 29 7.26 13.18 -9.66
CA GLU A 29 5.80 13.28 -9.58
C GLU A 29 5.14 13.83 -10.88
N GLY A 30 5.93 14.44 -11.77
CA GLY A 30 5.49 15.01 -13.04
C GLY A 30 5.36 13.96 -14.15
N HIS A 31 6.05 12.85 -14.02
CA HIS A 31 5.91 11.68 -14.87
C HIS A 31 4.95 10.69 -14.20
N VAL A 32 3.92 10.24 -14.91
CA VAL A 32 3.17 9.05 -14.50
C VAL A 32 3.75 7.92 -15.34
N PRO A 33 4.58 7.05 -14.74
CA PRO A 33 5.16 5.92 -15.44
C PRO A 33 4.07 5.03 -16.05
N VAL A 34 4.39 4.31 -17.12
CA VAL A 34 3.43 3.48 -17.88
C VAL A 34 3.04 2.26 -17.02
N ASP A 35 2.00 1.53 -17.41
CA ASP A 35 1.43 0.37 -16.68
C ASP A 35 2.43 -0.76 -16.28
N THR A 36 3.66 -0.69 -16.80
CA THR A 36 4.78 -1.62 -16.61
C THR A 36 5.79 -1.18 -15.54
N ASP A 37 5.79 0.09 -15.17
CA ASP A 37 6.67 0.60 -14.13
C ASP A 37 6.13 0.23 -12.74
N PHE A 38 7.03 0.15 -11.75
CA PHE A 38 6.76 -0.26 -10.36
C PHE A 38 5.36 0.19 -9.90
N SER A 39 4.42 -0.74 -9.85
CA SER A 39 3.04 -0.46 -9.46
C SER A 39 2.44 -1.56 -8.59
N MET A 40 1.51 -1.15 -7.74
CA MET A 40 0.79 -2.01 -6.82
C MET A 40 -0.71 -1.84 -7.03
N GLU A 41 -1.42 -2.94 -7.19
CA GLU A 41 -2.87 -2.98 -7.23
C GLU A 41 -3.40 -3.61 -5.95
N PHE A 42 -4.22 -2.85 -5.21
CA PHE A 42 -4.89 -3.35 -4.00
C PHE A 42 -6.30 -3.79 -4.38
N LEU A 43 -6.60 -5.07 -4.15
CA LEU A 43 -7.92 -5.63 -4.39
C LEU A 43 -8.79 -5.54 -3.14
N SER A 44 -10.11 -5.50 -3.32
CA SER A 44 -11.07 -5.35 -2.21
C SER A 44 -11.10 -6.56 -1.27
N ASP A 45 -10.59 -7.71 -1.69
CA ASP A 45 -10.49 -8.95 -0.91
C ASP A 45 -9.25 -9.02 0.00
N GLY A 46 -8.39 -7.99 -0.02
CA GLY A 46 -7.15 -7.96 0.76
C GLY A 46 -5.92 -8.47 -0.01
N THR A 47 -6.06 -8.81 -1.28
CA THR A 47 -4.94 -9.21 -2.15
C THR A 47 -4.17 -8.00 -2.65
N VAL A 48 -2.85 -8.13 -2.80
CA VAL A 48 -2.00 -7.15 -3.51
C VAL A 48 -1.45 -7.82 -4.77
N LEU A 49 -1.59 -7.16 -5.91
CA LEU A 49 -0.88 -7.51 -7.13
C LEU A 49 0.28 -6.54 -7.31
N TYR A 50 1.49 -7.10 -7.38
CA TYR A 50 2.71 -6.34 -7.54
C TYR A 50 3.22 -6.46 -8.98
N HIS A 51 3.26 -5.34 -9.68
CA HIS A 51 3.71 -5.25 -11.06
C HIS A 51 5.10 -4.60 -11.10
N ASP A 52 6.08 -5.38 -11.50
CA ASP A 52 7.45 -4.94 -11.73
C ASP A 52 7.95 -5.66 -12.99
N ASP A 53 8.37 -4.88 -13.99
CA ASP A 53 8.90 -5.37 -15.26
C ASP A 53 10.31 -5.98 -15.10
N LEU A 54 10.97 -5.68 -13.97
CA LEU A 54 12.21 -6.33 -13.63
C LEU A 54 11.90 -7.73 -13.07
N MET A 55 12.38 -8.75 -13.77
CA MET A 55 12.45 -10.15 -13.32
C MET A 55 13.41 -10.27 -12.11
N THR A 56 13.11 -9.57 -11.02
CA THR A 56 13.86 -9.62 -9.78
C THR A 56 13.34 -10.79 -8.95
N LEU A 57 14.26 -11.54 -8.36
CA LEU A 57 13.99 -12.62 -7.39
C LEU A 57 13.45 -12.08 -6.05
N THR A 58 12.97 -10.84 -6.02
CA THR A 58 12.49 -10.17 -4.81
C THR A 58 11.18 -10.81 -4.39
N ALA A 59 11.04 -11.10 -3.10
CA ALA A 59 9.76 -11.50 -2.55
C ALA A 59 8.72 -10.41 -2.90
N ARG A 60 7.51 -10.81 -3.31
CA ARG A 60 6.43 -9.88 -3.68
C ARG A 60 5.34 -9.90 -2.62
N PRO A 61 4.77 -8.75 -2.25
CA PRO A 61 3.60 -8.72 -1.40
C PRO A 61 2.44 -9.42 -2.13
N SER A 62 1.63 -10.13 -1.36
CA SER A 62 0.52 -10.94 -1.86
C SER A 62 -0.79 -10.61 -1.14
N LYS A 63 -0.69 -10.10 0.09
CA LYS A 63 -1.83 -9.72 0.92
C LYS A 63 -1.50 -8.43 1.65
N TYR A 64 -2.53 -7.65 1.95
CA TYR A 64 -2.45 -6.50 2.83
C TYR A 64 -3.54 -6.51 3.91
N GLU A 65 -3.29 -5.76 4.97
CA GLU A 65 -4.25 -5.43 6.02
C GLU A 65 -4.12 -3.96 6.39
N ILE A 66 -5.23 -3.32 6.73
CA ILE A 66 -5.27 -1.96 7.25
C ILE A 66 -5.81 -2.02 8.68
N ALA A 67 -5.10 -1.38 9.60
CA ALA A 67 -5.59 -1.15 10.96
C ALA A 67 -5.24 0.28 11.38
N GLY A 68 -6.26 1.13 11.49
CA GLY A 68 -6.13 2.57 11.61
C GLY A 68 -5.28 3.17 10.48
N LYS A 69 -4.19 3.84 10.85
CA LYS A 69 -3.25 4.49 9.92
C LYS A 69 -2.14 3.58 9.39
N PHE A 70 -2.17 2.29 9.74
CA PHE A 70 -1.13 1.34 9.40
C PHE A 70 -1.56 0.45 8.23
N LEU A 71 -0.66 0.29 7.27
CA LEU A 71 -0.76 -0.67 6.17
C LEU A 71 0.27 -1.76 6.41
N TYR A 72 -0.21 -2.99 6.54
CA TYR A 72 0.61 -4.19 6.71
C TYR A 72 0.68 -4.92 5.38
N LEU A 73 1.89 -5.24 4.90
CA LEU A 73 2.08 -6.03 3.69
C LEU A 73 2.67 -7.41 4.05
N TYR A 74 2.08 -8.45 3.47
CA TYR A 74 2.44 -9.85 3.70
C TYR A 74 2.96 -10.47 2.40
N TYR A 75 4.08 -11.18 2.49
CA TYR A 75 4.79 -11.72 1.34
C TYR A 75 4.61 -13.23 1.25
N ALA A 76 4.16 -13.73 0.10
CA ALA A 76 3.82 -15.15 -0.08
C ALA A 76 5.00 -16.11 0.17
N ASN A 77 6.23 -15.63 0.02
CA ASN A 77 7.46 -16.42 0.16
C ASN A 77 8.26 -16.09 1.44
N GLY A 78 7.70 -15.31 2.37
CA GLY A 78 8.35 -14.98 3.64
C GLY A 78 8.33 -16.16 4.62
N ALA A 79 9.37 -16.27 5.45
CA ALA A 79 9.38 -17.19 6.59
C ALA A 79 8.39 -16.68 7.66
N GLY A 80 7.10 -16.96 7.47
CA GLY A 80 6.02 -16.45 8.31
C GLY A 80 4.91 -15.83 7.47
N ALA A 81 4.12 -16.66 6.79
CA ALA A 81 2.96 -16.20 6.00
C ALA A 81 1.91 -15.44 6.83
N ASP A 82 2.02 -15.52 8.17
CA ASP A 82 1.15 -14.85 9.14
C ASP A 82 1.78 -13.59 9.79
N GLU A 83 3.04 -13.26 9.48
CA GLU A 83 3.71 -12.06 9.99
C GLU A 83 3.86 -11.00 8.88
N PRO A 84 3.56 -9.71 9.18
CA PRO A 84 3.72 -8.64 8.20
C PRO A 84 5.21 -8.41 7.93
N ALA A 85 5.62 -8.50 6.67
CA ALA A 85 7.02 -8.30 6.30
C ALA A 85 7.38 -6.81 6.24
N ASP A 86 6.41 -5.97 5.88
CA ASP A 86 6.53 -4.52 5.93
C ASP A 86 5.32 -3.90 6.61
N VAL A 87 5.59 -2.83 7.37
CA VAL A 87 4.57 -2.00 8.01
C VAL A 87 4.79 -0.56 7.59
N PHE A 88 3.76 0.05 7.02
CA PHE A 88 3.79 1.44 6.59
C PHE A 88 2.78 2.26 7.40
N ILE A 89 3.13 3.50 7.72
CA ILE A 89 2.13 4.53 7.94
C ILE A 89 1.73 5.04 6.56
N PHE A 90 0.44 5.00 6.24
CA PHE A 90 -0.05 5.49 4.95
C PHE A 90 -0.83 6.80 5.10
N HIS A 91 -0.83 7.62 4.06
CA HIS A 91 -1.59 8.86 3.99
C HIS A 91 -2.12 9.09 2.57
N PHE A 92 -3.40 9.43 2.46
CA PHE A 92 -4.02 9.81 1.19
C PHE A 92 -4.09 11.33 1.04
N SER A 93 -4.00 11.83 -0.19
CA SER A 93 -4.46 13.18 -0.51
C SER A 93 -5.98 13.28 -0.44
N ASP A 94 -6.50 14.50 -0.26
CA ASP A 94 -7.94 14.77 -0.17
C ASP A 94 -8.74 14.31 -1.40
N ASP A 95 -8.10 14.27 -2.57
CA ASP A 95 -8.68 13.83 -3.84
C ASP A 95 -8.48 12.32 -4.11
N PHE A 96 -7.88 11.60 -3.17
CA PHE A 96 -7.54 10.17 -3.26
C PHE A 96 -6.74 9.79 -4.52
N ASN A 97 -6.01 10.73 -5.11
CA ASN A 97 -5.14 10.48 -6.26
C ASN A 97 -3.68 10.25 -5.88
N ARG A 98 -3.33 10.49 -4.60
CA ARG A 98 -1.96 10.35 -4.10
C ARG A 98 -1.94 9.54 -2.79
N LEU A 99 -1.00 8.62 -2.71
CA LEU A 99 -0.76 7.74 -1.56
C LEU A 99 0.70 7.86 -1.14
N GLU A 100 0.94 8.24 0.10
CA GLU A 100 2.27 8.21 0.72
C GLU A 100 2.38 6.99 1.63
N LEU A 101 3.47 6.24 1.47
CA LEU A 101 3.82 5.12 2.33
C LEU A 101 5.14 5.41 3.03
N LYS A 102 5.10 5.52 4.36
CA LYS A 102 6.28 5.68 5.19
C LYS A 102 6.55 4.38 5.93
N ASN A 103 7.61 3.65 5.54
CA ASN A 103 7.96 2.39 6.17
C ASN A 103 8.42 2.64 7.62
N VAL A 104 7.81 1.95 8.58
CA VAL A 104 8.07 2.09 10.02
C VAL A 104 9.32 1.32 10.45
N LEU A 105 9.68 0.28 9.69
CA LEU A 105 10.80 -0.62 9.96
C LEU A 105 12.08 -0.19 9.24
N SER A 106 11.97 0.63 8.19
CA SER A 106 13.10 1.14 7.42
C SER A 106 13.68 2.42 8.02
N SER A 107 15.01 2.54 8.00
CA SER A 107 15.73 3.79 8.31
C SER A 107 15.70 4.81 7.17
N MET A 108 15.09 4.47 6.02
CA MET A 108 14.90 5.42 4.92
C MET A 108 14.00 6.59 5.37
N LEU A 109 14.50 7.81 5.17
CA LEU A 109 13.86 9.04 5.63
C LEU A 109 12.75 9.53 4.69
N GLU A 110 12.77 9.11 3.43
CA GLU A 110 11.84 9.60 2.41
C GLU A 110 10.66 8.63 2.24
N PRO A 111 9.41 9.14 2.23
CA PRO A 111 8.24 8.31 1.97
C PRO A 111 8.24 7.84 0.51
N MET A 112 7.75 6.64 0.28
CA MET A 112 7.42 6.18 -1.07
C MET A 112 6.11 6.84 -1.48
N VAL A 113 6.12 7.54 -2.61
CA VAL A 113 4.96 8.26 -3.13
C VAL A 113 4.37 7.52 -4.31
N PHE A 114 3.06 7.35 -4.28
CA PHE A 114 2.30 6.70 -5.33
C PHE A 114 1.19 7.60 -5.85
N LYS A 115 0.89 7.45 -7.14
CA LYS A 115 -0.25 8.10 -7.80
C LYS A 115 -1.22 7.06 -8.34
N ARG A 116 -2.52 7.33 -8.20
CA ARG A 116 -3.57 6.45 -8.71
C ARG A 116 -3.62 6.49 -10.23
N LEU A 117 -3.64 5.32 -10.88
CA LEU A 117 -3.97 5.19 -12.30
C LEU A 117 -5.49 5.28 -12.46
N LYS A 118 -5.95 6.08 -13.43
CA LYS A 118 -7.36 6.28 -13.74
C LYS A 118 -7.88 5.23 -14.70
#